data_AF-A0A923U6L9-F1
#
_entry.id   AF-A0A923U6L9-F1
#
_cell.length_a   1.000
_cell.length_b   1.000
_cell.length_c   1.000
_cell.angle_alpha   90.00
_cell.angle_beta   90.00
_cell.angle_gamma   90.00
#
_symmetry.space_group_name_H-M   'P 1'
#
loop_
_entity.id
_entity.type
_entity.pdbx_description
1 polymer ?
#
loop_
_entity_poly.entity_id
_entity_poly.type
_entity_poly.pdbx_seq_one_letter_code
_entity_poly.pdbx_strand_id
1 'polypeptide(L)'
;MDQKLFISTFVLIFVAELPDKTALATVMMATRGSPLPIFIGVAAAFVVQTVVAVIFGSFIGKLPTEWVHLGAGIIFLIFAAFAWKKAHDEDEIGDETAKAGIHEPAFFTKVWSSFMVIFIAEWGDLTQLASASLVARYQDPVTI
;
A
#
# COMPACT_ATOMS: atom_id res chain seq x y z
N MET A 1 -23.80 -9.75 -5.21
CA MET A 1 -22.67 -9.75 -4.27
C MET A 1 -22.46 -11.18 -3.82
N ASP A 2 -21.38 -11.81 -4.27
CA ASP A 2 -21.03 -13.16 -3.82
C ASP A 2 -20.46 -13.07 -2.39
N GLN A 3 -21.29 -13.40 -1.40
CA GLN A 3 -20.89 -13.31 0.01
C GLN A 3 -19.68 -14.20 0.35
N LYS A 4 -19.49 -15.31 -0.38
CA LYS A 4 -18.35 -16.21 -0.14
C LYS A 4 -17.06 -15.59 -0.64
N LEU A 5 -17.12 -14.91 -1.78
CA LEU A 5 -15.99 -14.19 -2.34
C LEU A 5 -15.57 -13.03 -1.44
N PHE A 6 -16.53 -12.22 -0.97
CA PHE A 6 -16.26 -11.12 -0.04
C PHE A 6 -15.57 -11.60 1.24
N ILE A 7 -16.12 -12.62 1.90
CA ILE A 7 -15.54 -13.15 3.15
C ILE A 7 -14.15 -13.73 2.91
N SER A 8 -13.95 -14.45 1.81
CA SER A 8 -12.65 -15.06 1.50
C SER A 8 -11.58 -14.00 1.23
N THR A 9 -11.91 -12.98 0.44
CA THR A 9 -11.03 -11.83 0.16
C THR A 9 -10.70 -11.07 1.44
N PHE A 10 -11.71 -10.78 2.26
CA PHE A 10 -11.52 -10.10 3.55
C PHE A 10 -10.57 -10.90 4.45
N VAL A 11 -10.80 -12.19 4.67
CA VAL A 11 -9.95 -13.02 5.52
C VAL A 11 -8.53 -13.10 4.97
N LEU A 12 -8.38 -13.25 3.65
CA LEU A 12 -7.07 -13.32 3.01
C LEU A 12 -6.26 -12.03 3.23
N ILE A 13 -6.85 -10.87 2.91
CA ILE A 13 -6.18 -9.58 3.06
C ILE A 13 -5.94 -9.27 4.55
N PHE A 14 -6.93 -9.54 5.41
CA PHE A 14 -6.81 -9.31 6.84
C PHE A 14 -5.65 -10.12 7.43
N VAL A 15 -5.54 -11.42 7.12
CA VAL A 15 -4.42 -12.25 7.60
C VAL A 15 -3.10 -11.78 7.02
N ALA A 16 -3.07 -11.29 5.77
CA ALA A 16 -1.87 -10.73 5.17
C ALA A 16 -1.38 -9.44 5.86
N GLU A 17 -2.30 -8.62 6.38
CA GLU A 17 -2.01 -7.35 7.07
C GLU A 17 -1.74 -7.52 8.58
N LEU A 18 -2.18 -8.60 9.23
CA LEU A 18 -2.02 -8.79 10.67
C LEU A 18 -0.56 -8.77 11.20
N PRO A 19 0.44 -9.31 10.49
CA PRO A 19 1.84 -9.30 10.95
C PRO A 19 2.67 -8.16 10.35
N ASP A 20 2.04 -7.03 9.95
CA ASP A 20 2.66 -6.10 9.01
C ASP A 20 3.29 -4.83 9.63
N LYS A 21 4.27 -4.29 8.89
CA LYS A 21 5.03 -3.06 9.16
C LYS A 21 4.11 -1.84 9.34
N THR A 22 2.93 -1.81 8.70
CA THR A 22 1.91 -0.76 8.86
C THR A 22 1.39 -0.66 10.28
N ALA A 23 1.12 -1.80 10.92
CA ALA A 23 0.57 -1.84 12.28
C ALA A 23 1.58 -1.23 13.26
N LEU A 24 2.85 -1.59 13.12
CA LEU A 24 3.94 -1.02 13.93
C LEU A 24 4.12 0.48 13.66
N ALA A 25 4.15 0.91 12.39
CA ALA A 25 4.25 2.33 12.03
C ALA A 25 3.08 3.16 12.60
N THR A 26 1.86 2.63 12.52
CA THR A 26 0.65 3.28 13.04
C THR A 26 0.70 3.43 14.55
N VAL A 27 1.10 2.37 15.27
CA VAL A 27 1.27 2.42 16.73
C VAL A 27 2.36 3.41 17.12
N MET A 28 3.51 3.42 16.44
CA MET A 28 4.60 4.36 16.71
C MET A 28 4.18 5.82 16.49
N MET A 29 3.41 6.10 15.43
CA MET A 29 2.85 7.44 15.23
C MET A 29 1.85 7.77 16.34
N ALA A 30 0.98 6.83 16.69
CA ALA A 30 -0.09 7.02 17.69
C ALA A 30 0.43 7.26 19.11
N THR A 31 1.62 6.75 19.46
CA THR A 31 2.25 7.05 20.77
C THR A 31 2.88 8.45 20.83
N ARG A 32 3.24 9.03 19.68
CA ARG A 32 3.87 10.37 19.58
C ARG A 32 2.88 11.49 19.27
N GLY A 33 1.65 11.15 18.92
CA GLY A 33 0.60 12.10 18.54
C GLY A 33 -0.76 11.72 19.10
N SER A 34 -1.79 12.46 18.69
CA SER A 34 -3.17 12.12 19.03
C SER A 34 -3.65 10.93 18.17
N PRO A 35 -4.19 9.85 18.76
CA PRO A 35 -4.49 8.61 18.03
C PRO A 35 -5.58 8.76 16.97
N LEU A 36 -6.56 9.64 17.21
CA LEU A 36 -7.71 9.83 16.31
C LEU A 36 -7.32 10.36 14.91
N PRO A 37 -6.58 11.48 14.75
CA PRO A 37 -6.17 11.93 13.42
C PRO A 37 -5.25 10.94 12.71
N ILE A 38 -4.42 10.21 13.47
CA ILE A 38 -3.52 9.21 12.90
C ILE A 38 -4.34 8.07 12.30
N PHE A 39 -5.30 7.53 13.05
CA PHE A 39 -6.23 6.52 12.58
C PHE A 39 -6.96 6.96 11.30
N ILE A 40 -7.47 8.19 11.26
CA ILE A 40 -8.16 8.74 10.07
C ILE A 40 -7.22 8.79 8.86
N GLY A 41 -5.98 9.27 9.04
CA GLY A 41 -5.01 9.34 7.95
C GLY A 41 -4.61 7.97 7.44
N VAL A 42 -4.33 7.02 8.34
CA VAL A 42 -3.99 5.63 7.98
C VAL A 42 -5.15 4.94 7.27
N ALA A 43 -6.37 5.04 7.81
CA ALA A 43 -7.56 4.45 7.20
C ALA A 43 -7.84 5.02 5.80
N ALA A 44 -7.69 6.34 5.63
CA ALA A 44 -7.83 6.98 4.32
C ALA A 44 -6.77 6.49 3.32
N ALA A 45 -5.53 6.26 3.76
CA ALA A 45 -4.46 5.74 2.90
C ALA A 45 -4.84 4.35 2.34
N PHE A 46 -5.26 3.43 3.22
CA PHE A 46 -5.71 2.10 2.83
C PHE A 46 -6.88 2.15 1.84
N VAL A 47 -7.90 2.98 2.10
CA VAL A 47 -9.04 3.10 1.18
C VAL A 47 -8.60 3.55 -0.21
N VAL A 48 -7.75 4.57 -0.29
CA VAL A 48 -7.26 5.07 -1.58
C VAL A 48 -6.46 3.99 -2.30
N GLN A 49 -5.59 3.28 -1.59
CA GLN A 49 -4.76 2.23 -2.14
C GLN A 49 -5.57 1.04 -2.65
N THR A 50 -6.57 0.60 -1.89
CA THR A 50 -7.50 -0.45 -2.33
C THR A 50 -8.26 -0.03 -3.58
N VAL A 51 -8.77 1.21 -3.64
CA VAL A 51 -9.46 1.73 -4.83
C VAL A 51 -8.53 1.71 -6.05
N VAL A 52 -7.29 2.17 -5.89
CA VAL A 52 -6.29 2.14 -6.97
C VAL A 52 -6.02 0.71 -7.43
N ALA A 53 -5.81 -0.23 -6.50
CA ALA A 53 -5.57 -1.64 -6.81
C ALA A 53 -6.76 -2.28 -7.56
N VAL A 54 -7.99 -2.02 -7.13
CA VAL A 54 -9.22 -2.53 -7.75
C VAL A 54 -9.40 -1.98 -9.16
N ILE A 55 -9.20 -0.66 -9.34
CA ILE A 55 -9.28 -0.04 -10.68
C ILE A 55 -8.23 -0.65 -11.60
N PHE A 56 -6.98 -0.74 -11.13
CA PHE A 56 -5.88 -1.29 -11.92
C PHE A 56 -6.11 -2.77 -12.29
N GLY A 57 -6.50 -3.59 -11.31
CA GLY A 57 -6.86 -5.00 -11.54
C GLY A 57 -8.00 -5.17 -12.54
N SER A 58 -9.00 -4.28 -12.50
CA SER A 58 -10.12 -4.29 -13.45
C SER A 58 -9.69 -3.98 -14.89
N PHE A 59 -8.66 -3.16 -15.08
CA PHE A 59 -8.09 -2.88 -16.40
C PHE A 59 -7.21 -4.03 -16.90
N ILE A 60 -6.33 -4.54 -16.04
CA ILE A 60 -5.44 -5.66 -16.40
C ILE A 60 -6.22 -6.93 -16.72
N GLY A 61 -7.30 -7.22 -15.99
CA GLY A 61 -8.14 -8.40 -16.22
C GLY A 61 -8.81 -8.44 -17.60
N LYS A 62 -8.80 -7.33 -18.36
CA LYS A 62 -9.33 -7.25 -19.73
C LYS A 62 -8.28 -7.41 -20.82
N LEU A 63 -7.00 -7.41 -20.46
CA LEU A 63 -5.89 -7.55 -21.40
C LEU A 63 -5.60 -9.04 -21.68
N PRO A 64 -5.07 -9.40 -22.86
CA PRO A 64 -4.64 -10.77 -23.10
C PRO A 64 -3.47 -11.15 -22.19
N THR A 65 -3.53 -12.35 -21.61
CA THR A 65 -2.63 -12.83 -20.58
C THR A 65 -1.16 -12.80 -21.01
N GLU A 66 -0.87 -13.01 -22.30
CA GLU A 66 0.47 -13.00 -22.87
C GLU A 66 1.16 -11.64 -22.68
N TRP A 67 0.42 -10.55 -22.90
CA TRP A 67 0.93 -9.18 -22.75
C TRP A 67 1.12 -8.81 -21.29
N VAL A 68 0.23 -9.28 -20.42
CA VAL A 68 0.33 -9.06 -18.96
C VAL A 68 1.57 -9.75 -18.41
N HIS A 69 1.81 -11.01 -18.78
CA HIS A 69 3.01 -11.75 -18.35
C HIS A 69 4.30 -11.13 -18.91
N LEU A 70 4.30 -10.73 -20.17
CA LEU A 70 5.45 -10.04 -20.77
C LEU A 70 5.75 -8.72 -20.04
N GLY A 71 4.72 -7.91 -19.79
CA GLY A 71 4.85 -6.65 -19.04
C GLY A 71 5.37 -6.87 -17.62
N ALA A 72 4.80 -7.84 -16.89
CA ALA A 72 5.25 -8.19 -15.54
C ALA A 72 6.72 -8.65 -15.53
N GLY A 73 7.14 -9.47 -16.51
CA GLY A 73 8.51 -9.91 -16.67
C GLY A 73 9.48 -8.76 -16.96
N ILE A 74 9.10 -7.82 -17.84
CA ILE A 74 9.91 -6.63 -18.13
C ILE A 74 10.06 -5.76 -16.89
N ILE A 75 8.96 -5.48 -16.17
CA ILE A 75 8.98 -4.69 -14.93
C ILE A 75 9.88 -5.38 -13.90
N PHE A 76 9.76 -6.69 -13.74
CA PHE A 76 10.60 -7.49 -12.85
C PHE A 76 12.10 -7.35 -13.18
N LEU A 77 12.47 -7.44 -14.47
CA LEU A 77 13.87 -7.26 -14.90
C LEU A 77 14.38 -5.83 -14.66
N ILE A 78 13.54 -4.81 -14.85
CA ILE A 78 13.88 -3.42 -14.55
C ILE A 78 14.16 -3.24 -13.06
N PHE A 79 13.27 -3.73 -12.19
CA PHE A 79 13.47 -3.68 -10.74
C PHE A 79 14.70 -4.48 -10.30
N ALA A 80 14.94 -5.65 -10.89
CA ALA A 80 16.13 -6.45 -10.62
C ALA A 80 17.42 -5.70 -11.00
N ALA A 81 17.44 -5.06 -12.17
CA ALA A 81 18.59 -4.25 -12.61
C ALA A 81 18.79 -3.02 -11.72
N PHE A 82 17.71 -2.34 -11.32
CA PHE A 82 17.78 -1.20 -10.40
C PHE A 82 18.29 -1.62 -9.02
N ALA A 83 17.78 -2.72 -8.46
CA ALA A 83 18.23 -3.27 -7.19
C ALA A 83 19.71 -3.69 -7.26
N TRP A 84 20.13 -4.34 -8.34
CA TRP A 84 21.53 -4.70 -8.57
C TRP A 84 22.45 -3.49 -8.61
N LYS A 85 22.02 -2.42 -9.32
CA LYS A 85 22.78 -1.17 -9.39
C LYS A 85 22.84 -0.47 -8.03
N LYS A 86 21.72 -0.37 -7.32
CA LYS A 86 21.65 0.24 -5.98
C LYS A 86 22.44 -0.54 -4.93
N ALA A 87 22.60 -1.86 -5.09
CA ALA A 87 23.49 -2.66 -4.26
C ALA A 87 24.99 -2.37 -4.51
N HIS A 88 25.33 -1.60 -5.55
CA HIS A 88 26.70 -1.24 -5.91
C HIS A 88 27.04 0.26 -5.65
N ASP A 89 26.03 1.10 -5.46
CA ASP A 89 26.15 2.48 -4.95
C ASP A 89 25.75 2.46 -3.46
N GLU A 90 26.73 2.34 -2.55
CA GLU A 90 26.51 2.68 -1.15
C GLU A 90 26.40 4.21 -1.02
N ASP A 91 25.23 4.75 -1.34
CA ASP A 91 24.89 6.12 -0.99
C ASP A 91 24.03 6.14 0.27
N GLU A 92 24.58 6.79 1.30
CA GLU A 92 23.94 7.13 2.56
C GLU A 92 22.56 7.75 2.32
N ILE A 93 21.52 7.08 2.81
CA ILE A 93 20.24 7.75 3.05
C ILE A 93 20.43 8.56 4.33
N GLY A 94 20.77 9.83 4.15
CA GLY A 94 20.79 10.83 5.22
C GLY A 94 19.44 10.85 5.94
N ASP A 95 19.53 10.75 7.27
CA ASP A 95 18.43 10.97 8.20
C ASP A 95 17.98 12.45 8.12
N GLU A 96 17.06 12.74 7.21
CA GLU A 96 16.23 13.95 7.32
C GLU A 96 14.94 13.63 8.06
N THR A 97 15.06 13.16 9.31
CA THR A 97 13.99 13.35 10.29
C THR A 97 13.94 14.83 10.65
N ALA A 98 13.11 15.55 9.90
CA ALA A 98 12.82 16.96 10.03
C ALA A 98 12.75 17.42 11.48
N LYS A 99 13.58 18.42 11.81
CA LYS A 99 13.43 19.26 12.99
C LYS A 99 12.05 19.90 12.98
N ALA A 100 11.11 19.39 13.78
CA ALA A 100 9.89 20.10 14.11
C ALA A 100 10.02 20.63 15.54
N GLY A 101 10.16 21.95 15.64
CA GLY A 101 10.15 22.67 16.90
C GLY A 101 8.83 22.51 17.66
N ILE A 102 8.85 22.96 18.91
CA ILE A 102 7.77 22.86 19.90
C ILE A 102 6.55 23.70 19.47
N HIS A 103 5.73 23.16 18.56
CA HIS A 103 4.33 23.54 18.34
C HIS A 103 3.59 22.22 18.08
N GLU A 104 2.54 21.93 18.87
CA GLU A 104 1.61 20.84 18.58
C GLU A 104 1.07 21.03 17.14
N PRO A 105 1.42 20.16 16.17
CA PRO A 105 0.93 20.34 14.80
C PRO A 105 -0.59 20.20 14.79
N ALA A 106 -1.25 21.00 13.95
CA ALA A 106 -2.70 20.99 13.83
C ALA A 106 -3.23 19.58 13.52
N PHE A 107 -4.49 19.30 13.91
CA PHE A 107 -5.16 18.02 13.67
C PHE A 107 -5.00 17.54 12.22
N PHE A 108 -5.24 18.43 11.25
CA PHE A 108 -5.12 18.13 9.82
C PHE A 108 -3.69 17.75 9.41
N THR A 109 -2.68 18.40 9.97
CA THR A 109 -1.28 18.07 9.70
C THR A 109 -0.95 16.65 10.15
N LYS A 110 -1.46 16.21 11.32
CA LYS A 110 -1.28 14.84 11.82
C LYS A 110 -1.97 13.82 10.92
N VAL A 111 -3.20 14.10 10.45
CA VAL A 111 -3.93 13.27 9.47
C VAL A 111 -3.14 13.14 8.18
N TRP A 112 -2.71 14.28 7.63
CA TRP A 112 -2.00 14.32 6.36
C TRP A 112 -0.64 13.64 6.44
N SER A 113 0.10 13.83 7.53
CA SER A 113 1.40 13.17 7.72
C SER A 113 1.26 11.66 7.84
N SER A 114 0.32 11.15 8.63
CA SER A 114 0.13 9.70 8.75
C SER A 114 -0.40 9.09 7.46
N PHE A 115 -1.30 9.79 6.75
CA PHE A 115 -1.75 9.40 5.42
C PHE A 115 -0.56 9.25 4.46
N MET A 116 0.27 10.29 4.32
CA MET A 116 1.42 10.28 3.40
C MET A 116 2.43 9.19 3.74
N VAL A 117 2.76 9.03 5.02
CA VAL A 117 3.71 8.00 5.47
C VAL A 117 3.20 6.61 5.10
N ILE A 118 1.96 6.27 5.43
CA ILE A 118 1.40 4.93 5.13
C ILE A 118 1.17 4.76 3.63
N PHE A 119 0.69 5.78 2.94
CA PHE A 119 0.40 5.71 1.52
C PHE A 119 1.66 5.40 0.69
N ILE A 120 2.79 5.99 1.05
CA ILE A 120 4.07 5.74 0.39
C ILE A 120 4.67 4.41 0.87
N ALA A 121 4.63 4.13 2.18
CA ALA A 121 5.19 2.91 2.76
C ALA A 121 4.52 1.63 2.22
N GLU A 122 3.22 1.69 1.96
CA GLU A 122 2.44 0.56 1.42
C GLU A 122 2.31 0.55 -0.09
N TRP A 123 3.00 1.44 -0.80
CA TRP A 123 2.91 1.47 -2.24
C TRP A 123 3.50 0.20 -2.87
N GLY A 124 2.66 -0.54 -3.60
CA GLY A 124 3.06 -1.79 -4.25
C GLY A 124 3.24 -2.96 -3.28
N ASP A 125 2.68 -2.88 -2.07
CA ASP A 125 2.74 -3.97 -1.11
C ASP A 125 1.97 -5.22 -1.59
N LEU A 126 2.26 -6.37 -0.96
CA LEU A 126 1.65 -7.65 -1.26
C LEU A 126 0.12 -7.59 -1.23
N THR A 127 -0.46 -6.81 -0.32
CA THR A 127 -1.92 -6.70 -0.21
C THR A 127 -2.56 -5.92 -1.35
N GLN A 128 -1.88 -4.91 -1.90
CA GLN A 128 -2.31 -4.21 -3.13
C GLN A 128 -2.24 -5.13 -4.35
N LEU A 129 -1.14 -5.87 -4.50
CA LEU A 129 -0.98 -6.83 -5.60
C LEU A 129 -2.00 -7.97 -5.50
N ALA A 130 -2.24 -8.48 -4.29
CA ALA A 130 -3.26 -9.48 -4.04
C ALA A 130 -4.65 -8.96 -4.44
N SER A 131 -5.02 -7.76 -3.99
CA SER A 131 -6.31 -7.12 -4.33
C SER A 131 -6.48 -6.96 -5.85
N ALA A 132 -5.47 -6.40 -6.52
CA ALA A 132 -5.49 -6.25 -7.98
C ALA A 132 -5.58 -7.60 -8.71
N SER A 133 -4.88 -8.63 -8.23
CA SER A 133 -4.90 -9.98 -8.81
C SER A 133 -6.26 -10.67 -8.67
N LEU A 134 -6.91 -10.52 -7.51
CA LEU A 134 -8.24 -11.07 -7.27
C LEU A 134 -9.25 -10.41 -8.21
N VAL A 135 -9.19 -9.08 -8.35
CA VAL A 135 -10.10 -8.35 -9.26
C VAL A 135 -9.87 -8.76 -10.71
N ALA A 136 -8.60 -8.87 -11.13
CA ALA A 136 -8.25 -9.33 -12.47
C ALA A 136 -8.75 -10.76 -12.75
N ARG A 137 -8.72 -11.63 -11.74
CA ARG A 137 -9.11 -13.04 -11.85
C ARG A 137 -10.62 -13.25 -11.86
N TYR A 138 -11.34 -12.60 -10.95
CA TYR A 138 -12.77 -12.82 -10.75
C TYR A 138 -13.63 -11.85 -11.57
N GLN A 139 -13.05 -10.77 -12.10
CA GLN A 139 -13.75 -9.70 -12.85
C GLN A 139 -14.98 -9.13 -12.11
N ASP A 140 -14.99 -9.22 -10.77
CA ASP A 140 -16.03 -8.67 -9.89
C ASP A 140 -15.40 -7.66 -8.91
N PRO A 141 -15.24 -6.39 -9.34
CA PRO A 141 -14.58 -5.34 -8.55
C PRO A 141 -15.42 -4.82 -7.39
N VAL A 142 -16.70 -5.20 -7.29
CA VAL A 142 -17.60 -4.72 -6.22
C VAL A 142 -17.58 -5.65 -5.01
N THR A 143 -17.32 -6.93 -5.25
CA THR A 143 -17.31 -7.96 -4.20
C THR A 143 -15.93 -8.14 -3.55
N ILE A 144 -14.87 -7.64 -4.19
CA ILE A 144 -13.48 -7.63 -3.70
C ILE A 144 -13.16 -6.29 -3.06
#